data_AF-A0A9E5CNI3-F1
#
_entry.id   AF-A0A9E5CNI3-F1
#
_cell.length_a   1.000
_cell.length_b   1.000
_cell.length_c   1.000
_cell.angle_alpha   90.00
_cell.angle_beta   90.00
_cell.angle_gamma   90.00
#
_symmetry.space_group_name_H-M   'P 1'
#
loop_
_entity.id
_entity.type
_entity.pdbx_description
1 polymer ?
#
loop_
_entity_poly.entity_id
_entity_poly.type
_entity_poly.pdbx_seq_one_letter_code
_entity_poly.pdbx_strand_id
1 'polypeptide(L)' 'MNSSELLADALGRINGTLHRTIEPLDPEALSFRPHEHSNSIAWLAWHLTRVHDDHVSEIAGRGQAWIEDGWAEKF' A
#
# COMPACT_ATOMS: atom_id res chain seq x y z
N MET A 1 -21.57 13.96 -6.58
CA MET A 1 -20.26 13.28 -6.66
C MET A 1 -19.50 13.83 -7.85
N ASN A 2 -18.43 14.57 -7.61
CA ASN A 2 -17.50 15.01 -8.65
C ASN A 2 -16.42 13.93 -8.89
N SER A 3 -15.56 14.11 -9.90
CA SER A 3 -14.52 13.13 -10.25
C SER A 3 -13.53 12.89 -9.12
N SER A 4 -13.14 13.92 -8.36
CA SER A 4 -12.24 13.77 -7.22
C SER A 4 -12.86 12.95 -6.08
N GLU A 5 -14.15 13.13 -5.79
CA GLU A 5 -14.87 12.35 -4.77
C GLU A 5 -14.96 10.87 -5.17
N LEU A 6 -15.21 10.58 -6.45
CA LEU A 6 -15.22 9.21 -6.97
C LEU A 6 -13.84 8.55 -6.84
N LEU A 7 -12.76 9.26 -7.18
CA LEU A 7 -11.39 8.75 -7.05
C LEU A 7 -11.01 8.52 -5.57
N ALA A 8 -11.39 9.44 -4.68
CA ALA A 8 -11.16 9.28 -3.25
C ALA A 8 -11.91 8.07 -2.68
N ASP A 9 -13.17 7.85 -3.06
CA ASP A 9 -13.93 6.65 -2.67
C ASP A 9 -13.26 5.37 -3.20
N ALA A 10 -12.85 5.35 -4.47
CA ALA A 10 -12.20 4.19 -5.07
C ALA A 10 -10.89 3.82 -4.34
N LEU A 11 -10.03 4.80 -4.05
CA LEU A 11 -8.79 4.59 -3.29
C LEU A 11 -9.07 4.20 -1.83
N GLY A 12 -10.10 4.78 -1.20
CA GLY A 12 -10.52 4.44 0.16
C GLY A 12 -10.99 2.99 0.29
N ARG A 13 -11.67 2.44 -0.72
CA ARG A 13 -12.08 1.03 -0.75
C ARG A 13 -10.88 0.08 -0.82
N ILE A 14 -9.82 0.45 -1.54
CA ILE A 14 -8.58 -0.32 -1.59
C ILE A 14 -7.97 -0.44 -0.20
N ASN A 15 -7.90 0.67 0.55
CA ASN A 15 -7.42 0.67 1.93
C ASN A 15 -8.22 -0.30 2.81
N GLY A 16 -9.56 -0.21 2.76
CA GLY A 16 -10.41 -1.12 3.54
C GLY A 16 -10.24 -2.60 3.15
N THR A 17 -10.05 -2.91 1.87
CA THR A 17 -9.78 -4.28 1.41
C THR A 17 -8.42 -4.77 1.90
N LEU A 18 -7.37 -3.95 1.80
CA LEU A 18 -6.03 -4.29 2.25
C LEU A 18 -6.02 -4.70 3.73
N HIS A 19 -6.62 -3.88 4.58
CA HIS A 19 -6.71 -4.15 6.02
C HIS A 19 -7.48 -5.45 6.31
N ARG A 20 -8.67 -5.64 5.73
CA ARG A 20 -9.46 -6.88 5.94
C ARG A 20 -8.73 -8.14 5.44
N THR A 21 -7.90 -8.03 4.41
CA THR A 21 -7.13 -9.16 3.88
C THR A 21 -5.94 -9.52 4.77
N ILE A 22 -5.26 -8.52 5.36
CA ILE A 22 -4.04 -8.72 6.14
C ILE A 22 -4.31 -9.03 7.61
N GLU A 23 -5.31 -8.40 8.21
CA GLU A 23 -5.63 -8.51 9.65
C GLU A 23 -5.77 -9.95 10.19
N PRO A 24 -6.36 -10.93 9.46
CA PRO A 24 -6.45 -12.29 9.96
C PRO A 24 -5.19 -13.14 9.75
N LEU A 25 -4.15 -12.62 9.08
CA LEU A 25 -2.96 -13.39 8.70
C LEU A 25 -1.83 -13.22 9.72
N ASP A 26 -1.15 -14.32 10.04
CA ASP A 26 0.07 -14.29 10.82
C ASP A 26 1.30 -13.94 9.95
N PRO A 27 2.47 -13.66 10.56
CA PRO A 27 3.68 -13.31 9.82
C PRO A 27 4.18 -14.41 8.86
N GLU A 28 3.91 -15.68 9.15
CA GLU A 28 4.30 -16.80 8.28
C GLU A 28 3.47 -16.77 7.00
N ALA A 29 2.15 -16.65 7.12
CA ALA A 29 1.25 -16.49 5.99
C ALA A 29 1.56 -15.22 5.16
N LEU A 30 1.91 -14.11 5.83
CA LEU A 30 2.26 -12.86 5.17
C LEU A 30 3.57 -12.96 4.36
N SER A 31 4.53 -13.75 4.83
CA SER A 31 5.84 -13.93 4.19
C SER A 31 5.88 -15.10 3.21
N PHE A 32 4.88 -15.98 3.23
CA PHE A 32 4.78 -17.14 2.34
C PHE A 32 4.81 -16.75 0.85
N ARG A 33 5.56 -17.52 0.06
CA ARG A 33 5.66 -17.40 -1.39
C ARG A 33 5.22 -18.74 -2.03
N PRO A 34 4.12 -18.78 -2.80
CA PRO A 34 3.64 -20.03 -3.38
C PRO A 34 4.51 -20.56 -4.52
N HIS A 35 5.34 -19.71 -5.13
CA HIS A 35 6.32 -20.09 -6.16
C HIS A 35 7.56 -19.21 -6.07
N GLU A 36 8.67 -19.66 -6.67
CA GLU A 36 9.95 -18.94 -6.71
C GLU A 36 9.82 -17.48 -7.19
N HIS A 37 8.94 -17.21 -8.15
CA HIS A 37 8.74 -15.89 -8.74
C HIS A 37 7.53 -15.14 -8.18
N SER A 38 6.81 -15.70 -7.22
CA SER A 38 5.67 -15.05 -6.59
C SER A 38 6.13 -14.09 -5.50
N ASN A 39 5.57 -12.89 -5.47
CA ASN A 39 5.71 -12.00 -4.33
C ASN A 39 4.88 -12.52 -3.15
N SER A 40 5.36 -12.27 -1.93
CA SER A 40 4.59 -12.55 -0.71
C SER A 40 3.48 -11.52 -0.52
N ILE A 41 2.50 -11.83 0.33
CA ILE A 41 1.41 -10.89 0.66
C ILE A 41 1.98 -9.62 1.29
N ALA A 42 2.96 -9.74 2.18
CA ALA A 42 3.66 -8.60 2.78
C ALA A 42 4.31 -7.70 1.72
N TRP A 43 4.97 -8.29 0.71
CA TRP A 43 5.58 -7.53 -0.37
C TRP A 43 4.52 -6.80 -1.20
N LEU A 44 3.41 -7.47 -1.52
CA LEU A 44 2.30 -6.86 -2.30
C LEU A 44 1.67 -5.68 -1.54
N ALA A 45 1.49 -5.81 -0.22
CA ALA A 45 0.97 -4.75 0.63
C ALA A 45 1.92 -3.53 0.70
N TRP A 46 3.21 -3.79 0.91
CA TRP A 46 4.24 -2.76 0.88
C TRP A 46 4.33 -2.09 -0.50
N HIS A 47 4.33 -2.87 -1.58
CA HIS A 47 4.42 -2.34 -2.94
C HIS A 47 3.22 -1.45 -3.30
N LEU A 48 2.01 -1.90 -2.96
CA LEU A 48 0.78 -1.11 -3.13
C LEU A 48 0.88 0.24 -2.42
N THR A 49 1.34 0.26 -1.17
CA THR A 49 1.46 1.51 -0.39
C THR A 49 2.58 2.41 -0.89
N ARG A 50 3.70 1.85 -1.38
CA ARG A 50 4.78 2.62 -2.04
C ARG A 50 4.31 3.30 -3.32
N VAL A 51 3.60 2.58 -4.19
CA VAL A 51 3.09 3.14 -5.45
C VAL A 51 2.01 4.19 -5.19
N HIS A 52 1.16 3.97 -4.19
CA HIS A 52 0.15 4.97 -3.79
C HIS A 52 0.83 6.25 -3.29
N ASP A 53 1.79 6.13 -2.38
CA ASP A 53 2.55 7.26 -1.84
C ASP A 53 3.27 8.05 -2.94
N ASP A 54 3.95 7.35 -3.86
CA ASP A 54 4.65 7.95 -5.00
C ASP A 54 3.70 8.83 -5.85
N HIS A 55 2.62 8.25 -6.38
CA HIS A 55 1.70 8.97 -7.26
C HIS A 55 0.91 10.08 -6.55
N VAL A 56 0.42 9.84 -5.33
CA VAL A 56 -0.38 10.85 -4.62
C VAL A 56 0.50 12.01 -4.15
N SER A 57 1.74 11.75 -3.75
CA SER A 57 2.68 12.80 -3.36
C SER A 57 3.09 13.66 -4.55
N GLU A 58 3.29 13.07 -5.73
CA GLU A 58 3.51 13.81 -6.99
C GLU A 58 2.32 14.73 -7.31
N ILE A 59 1.10 14.19 -7.32
CA ILE A 59 -0.12 14.97 -7.62
C ILE A 59 -0.33 16.10 -6.60
N ALA A 60 0.00 15.86 -5.33
CA ALA A 60 -0.13 16.83 -4.25
C ALA A 60 1.03 17.84 -4.15
N GLY A 61 2.11 17.66 -4.93
CA GLY A 61 3.28 18.54 -4.89
C GLY A 61 4.04 18.51 -3.56
N ARG A 62 4.05 17.35 -2.89
CA ARG A 62 4.77 17.11 -1.62
C ARG A 62 5.75 15.96 -1.76
N GLY A 63 6.69 15.81 -0.82
CA GLY A 63 7.54 14.63 -0.81
C GLY A 63 6.78 13.37 -0.42
N GLN A 64 7.34 12.23 -0.80
CA GLN A 64 6.82 10.91 -0.44
C GLN A 64 6.94 10.70 1.06
N ALA A 65 5.86 10.22 1.69
CA ALA A 65 5.85 9.86 3.11
C ALA A 65 6.94 8.83 3.42
N TRP A 66 7.26 7.94 2.46
CA TRP A 66 8.35 6.97 2.59
C TRP A 66 9.69 7.59 3.02
N ILE A 67 9.98 8.80 2.53
CA ILE A 67 11.20 9.55 2.84
C ILE A 67 10.92 10.57 3.96
N GLU A 68 9.89 11.41 3.81
CA GLU A 68 9.65 12.53 4.73
C GLU A 68 9.22 12.10 6.13
N ASP A 69 8.49 10.98 6.25
CA ASP A 69 8.02 10.45 7.55
C ASP A 69 8.97 9.38 8.12
N GLY A 70 10.13 9.18 7.49
CA GLY A 70 11.20 8.31 7.99
C GLY A 70 10.88 6.81 7.93
N TRP A 71 10.11 6.35 6.95
CA TRP A 71 9.79 4.93 6.78
C TRP A 71 10.94 4.16 6.13
N ALA A 72 11.68 4.79 5.21
CA ALA A 72 12.83 4.20 4.55
C ALA A 72 13.94 3.79 5.52
N GLU A 73 14.04 4.43 6.69
CA GLU A 73 15.03 4.12 7.72
C GLU A 73 14.58 2.98 8.64
N LYS A 74 13.29 2.65 8.65
CA LYS A 74 12.71 1.62 9.53
C LYS A 74 12.67 0.23 8.89
N PHE A 75 12.70 0.16 7.56
CA PHE A 75 12.47 -1.06 6.75
C PHE A 75 13.58 -1.23 5.72
#